data_AF-A0A5J4XMC2-F1
#
_entry.id   AF-A0A5J4XMC2-F1
#
_cell.length_a   1.000
_cell.length_b   1.000
_cell.length_c   1.000
_cell.angle_alpha   90.00
_cell.angle_beta   90.00
_cell.angle_gamma   90.00
#
_symmetry.space_group_name_H-M   'P 1'
#
loop_
_entity.id
_entity.type
_entity.pdbx_description
1 polymer ?
#
loop_
_entity_poly.entity_id
_entity_poly.type
_entity_poly.pdbx_seq_one_letter_code
_entity_poly.pdbx_strand_id
1 'polypeptide(L)'
;MSSFLRPHCGISCSRPHKSRQPRSVVRCFDPQNPVTSVNDASVNKTCSFRPCIDIHKGQVKQIVGSSLSASSSDNLVTNFTSDQPAEYYASLYKQDDLPGGHIIMLGADDESRAAAKKGLLAYNGYMQIGGGVNPDNAAEWLDSGASHLIVTSYIFQDGELNEDRLKELVNAVGRDRLVLDLSCKRHDGKYHVATDRWQKLSSLAVDGQSLTKLGQSCAEFLVHGIDVEGKQSGIDEELVELLAEQSPIPVTYAGGVSSMDDIELINRAGQGRVDVTIGSALDLFGGPVSYAEVVFWHLQQRSSS
;
A
#
# COMPACT_ATOMS: atom_id res chain seq x y z
N MET A 1 34.83 -61.11 40.10
CA MET A 1 35.01 -61.36 41.55
C MET A 1 35.51 -60.04 42.15
N SER A 2 34.59 -59.17 42.57
CA SER A 2 34.10 -58.98 43.94
C SER A 2 34.96 -57.99 44.75
N SER A 3 34.44 -56.77 44.95
CA SER A 3 34.64 -55.94 46.15
C SER A 3 33.74 -54.69 46.18
N PHE A 4 32.89 -54.61 47.22
CA PHE A 4 32.53 -53.46 48.09
C PHE A 4 33.15 -52.07 47.76
N LEU A 5 32.46 -50.89 47.77
CA LEU A 5 31.55 -50.25 48.75
C LEU A 5 30.76 -49.03 48.13
N ARG A 6 29.46 -48.89 48.48
CA ARG A 6 28.55 -47.71 48.76
C ARG A 6 28.79 -46.28 48.17
N PRO A 7 27.81 -45.30 48.23
CA PRO A 7 26.33 -45.31 48.45
C PRO A 7 25.51 -44.36 47.49
N HIS A 8 24.17 -44.26 47.70
CA HIS A 8 23.24 -43.10 47.50
C HIS A 8 21.99 -43.22 46.58
N CYS A 9 20.86 -42.82 47.22
CA CYS A 9 19.73 -41.97 46.77
C CYS A 9 18.60 -42.49 45.85
N GLY A 10 17.35 -42.11 46.18
CA GLY A 10 16.19 -42.13 45.28
C GLY A 10 14.82 -42.16 46.00
N ILE A 11 14.22 -40.99 46.21
CA ILE A 11 12.98 -40.74 46.98
C ILE A 11 11.75 -40.49 46.06
N SER A 12 10.61 -41.03 46.51
CA SER A 12 9.19 -40.59 46.41
C SER A 12 8.30 -40.81 45.16
N CYS A 13 7.06 -41.16 45.53
CA CYS A 13 5.80 -41.28 44.79
C CYS A 13 5.20 -39.92 44.36
N SER A 14 4.34 -39.89 43.33
CA SER A 14 2.87 -39.58 43.46
C SER A 14 2.10 -39.32 42.13
N ARG A 15 0.93 -39.96 42.04
CA ARG A 15 -0.42 -39.58 41.50
C ARG A 15 -0.65 -39.02 40.06
N PRO A 16 -1.88 -39.17 39.49
CA PRO A 16 -2.16 -39.03 38.06
C PRO A 16 -2.74 -37.67 37.63
N HIS A 17 -2.52 -37.30 36.36
CA HIS A 17 -2.88 -36.01 35.75
C HIS A 17 -4.25 -36.04 35.02
N LYS A 18 -5.11 -35.04 35.31
CA LYS A 18 -6.36 -34.74 34.59
C LYS A 18 -6.11 -33.88 33.34
N SER A 19 -6.87 -34.17 32.28
CA SER A 19 -6.94 -33.46 30.99
C SER A 19 -7.58 -32.07 31.09
N ARG A 20 -6.99 -31.05 30.43
CA ARG A 20 -7.57 -29.71 30.22
C ARG A 20 -7.80 -29.48 28.72
N GLN A 21 -9.02 -29.07 28.35
CA GLN A 21 -9.34 -28.49 27.05
C GLN A 21 -9.02 -26.97 27.02
N PRO A 22 -8.72 -26.37 25.86
CA PRO A 22 -8.43 -24.93 25.74
C PRO A 22 -9.72 -24.09 25.69
N ARG A 23 -9.73 -22.96 26.42
CA ARG A 23 -10.80 -21.96 26.42
C ARG A 23 -10.60 -20.98 25.27
N SER A 24 -11.62 -20.79 24.43
CA SER A 24 -11.75 -19.71 23.45
C SER A 24 -11.92 -18.36 24.17
N VAL A 25 -11.05 -17.39 23.88
CA VAL A 25 -11.23 -16.00 24.34
C VAL A 25 -11.96 -15.24 23.24
N VAL A 26 -13.28 -15.09 23.38
CA VAL A 26 -14.08 -14.15 22.61
C VAL A 26 -13.98 -12.80 23.31
N ARG A 27 -13.43 -11.78 22.65
CA ARG A 27 -13.46 -10.40 23.18
C ARG A 27 -14.82 -9.78 22.81
N CYS A 28 -15.64 -9.49 23.81
CA CYS A 28 -16.86 -8.72 23.66
C CYS A 28 -16.52 -7.23 23.51
N PHE A 29 -17.16 -6.56 22.54
CA PHE A 29 -17.12 -5.10 22.37
C PHE A 29 -18.05 -4.45 23.43
N ASP A 30 -17.52 -3.50 24.22
CA ASP A 30 -18.30 -2.72 25.19
C ASP A 30 -18.65 -1.34 24.57
N PRO A 31 -19.94 -1.01 24.33
CA PRO A 31 -20.35 0.17 23.58
C PRO A 31 -20.48 1.46 24.43
N GLN A 32 -19.90 1.54 25.64
CA GLN A 32 -20.11 2.71 26.54
C GLN A 32 -18.91 3.61 26.81
N ASN A 33 -17.83 3.57 26.02
CA ASN A 33 -16.70 4.49 26.21
C ASN A 33 -16.42 5.34 24.96
N PRO A 34 -16.85 6.62 24.91
CA PRO A 34 -16.53 7.49 23.78
C PRO A 34 -15.03 7.81 23.80
N VAL A 35 -14.33 7.46 22.71
CA VAL A 35 -12.91 7.75 22.52
C VAL A 35 -12.73 9.27 22.47
N THR A 36 -12.27 9.85 23.58
CA THR A 36 -11.77 11.22 23.61
C THR A 36 -10.46 11.26 22.82
N SER A 37 -10.43 12.08 21.78
CA SER A 37 -9.26 12.34 20.94
C SER A 37 -8.10 12.86 21.78
N VAL A 38 -7.11 12.01 22.02
CA VAL A 38 -5.80 12.44 22.51
C VAL A 38 -4.96 12.75 21.29
N ASN A 39 -4.59 14.02 21.11
CA ASN A 39 -3.47 14.41 20.24
C ASN A 39 -2.19 13.81 20.84
N ASP A 40 -1.82 12.62 20.38
CA ASP A 40 -0.55 12.02 20.73
C ASP A 40 0.50 12.39 19.67
N ALA A 41 1.28 13.43 19.99
CA ALA A 41 2.41 13.89 19.19
C ALA A 41 3.67 13.00 19.36
N SER A 42 3.52 11.74 19.79
CA SER A 42 4.65 10.83 20.06
C SER A 42 4.53 9.44 19.42
N VAL A 43 3.76 9.28 18.34
CA VAL A 43 3.98 8.12 17.46
C VAL A 43 5.30 8.36 16.76
N ASN A 44 6.31 7.51 17.02
CA ASN A 44 7.54 7.52 16.24
C ASN A 44 7.17 7.32 14.76
N LYS A 45 7.34 8.39 14.00
CA LYS A 45 6.97 8.47 12.58
C LYS A 45 8.05 7.75 11.80
N THR A 46 7.72 6.59 11.26
CA THR A 46 8.67 5.82 10.44
C THR A 46 8.10 5.52 9.08
N CYS A 47 8.90 5.90 8.07
CA CYS A 47 8.65 5.55 6.69
C CYS A 47 8.60 4.02 6.55
N SER A 48 7.54 3.53 5.90
CA SER A 48 7.33 2.13 5.61
C SER A 48 7.47 1.86 4.12
N PHE A 49 7.97 0.67 3.79
CA PHE A 49 7.86 0.15 2.44
C PHE A 49 6.47 -0.45 2.23
N ARG A 50 5.78 0.00 1.18
CA ARG A 50 4.46 -0.45 0.76
C ARG A 50 4.62 -1.19 -0.57
N PRO A 51 4.46 -2.53 -0.61
CA PRO A 51 4.69 -3.28 -1.84
C PRO A 51 3.53 -3.11 -2.85
N CYS A 52 3.80 -3.29 -4.13
CA CYS A 52 2.79 -3.15 -5.19
C CYS A 52 2.66 -4.41 -6.07
N ILE A 53 1.47 -4.62 -6.64
CA ILE A 53 1.19 -5.65 -7.64
C ILE A 53 0.31 -5.04 -8.73
N ASP A 54 0.92 -4.72 -9.86
CA ASP A 54 0.20 -4.20 -11.03
C ASP A 54 -0.24 -5.34 -11.94
N ILE A 55 -1.52 -5.40 -12.29
CA ILE A 55 -2.14 -6.49 -13.04
C ILE A 55 -2.67 -5.97 -14.37
N HIS A 56 -2.33 -6.65 -15.45
CA HIS A 56 -2.89 -6.39 -16.78
C HIS A 56 -3.11 -7.69 -17.55
N LYS A 57 -4.33 -7.91 -18.07
CA LYS A 57 -4.75 -9.15 -18.75
C LYS A 57 -4.45 -10.40 -17.90
N GLY A 58 -4.74 -10.31 -16.59
CA GLY A 58 -4.54 -11.40 -15.62
C GLY A 58 -3.08 -11.69 -15.22
N GLN A 59 -2.11 -10.93 -15.73
CA GLN A 59 -0.68 -11.13 -15.42
C GLN A 59 -0.12 -9.96 -14.63
N VAL A 60 0.86 -10.24 -13.76
CA VAL A 60 1.60 -9.19 -13.04
C VAL A 60 2.61 -8.54 -14.01
N LYS A 61 2.55 -7.22 -14.15
CA LYS A 61 3.39 -6.47 -15.09
C LYS A 61 3.86 -5.16 -14.49
N GLN A 62 5.08 -4.76 -14.81
CA GLN A 62 5.55 -3.40 -14.55
C GLN A 62 5.60 -2.62 -15.85
N ILE A 63 5.07 -1.40 -15.85
CA ILE A 63 4.92 -0.57 -17.05
C ILE A 63 5.67 0.75 -16.89
N VAL A 64 6.09 1.34 -18.02
CA VAL A 64 6.54 2.73 -18.03
C VAL A 64 5.29 3.60 -18.06
N GLY A 65 5.06 4.36 -16.98
CA GLY A 65 3.82 5.10 -16.78
C GLY A 65 3.40 6.00 -17.96
N SER A 66 4.37 6.63 -18.65
CA SER A 66 4.11 7.50 -19.80
C SER A 66 3.62 6.79 -21.07
N SER A 67 3.51 5.45 -21.07
CA SER A 67 3.07 4.66 -22.23
C SER A 67 1.56 4.45 -22.34
N LEU A 68 0.78 4.91 -21.35
CA LEU A 68 -0.68 4.83 -21.33
C LEU A 68 -1.34 5.85 -22.29
N SER A 69 -1.13 5.73 -23.61
CA SER A 69 -1.80 6.60 -24.62
C SER A 69 -3.11 5.99 -25.14
N ALA A 70 -4.10 6.85 -25.44
CA ALA A 70 -5.47 6.47 -25.80
C ALA A 70 -5.62 5.78 -27.17
N SER A 71 -4.60 5.83 -28.02
CA SER A 71 -4.72 5.44 -29.43
C SER A 71 -4.35 3.98 -29.73
N SER A 72 -3.90 3.20 -28.74
CA SER A 72 -3.69 1.76 -28.90
C SER A 72 -3.46 1.08 -27.55
N SER A 73 -4.39 0.21 -27.13
CA SER A 73 -4.17 -0.73 -26.02
C SER A 73 -3.03 -1.74 -26.26
N ASP A 74 -2.37 -1.66 -27.43
CA ASP A 74 -1.24 -2.49 -27.84
C ASP A 74 0.14 -1.81 -27.72
N ASN A 75 0.23 -0.53 -27.36
CA ASN A 75 1.52 0.18 -27.21
C ASN A 75 1.93 0.41 -25.74
N LEU A 76 1.57 -0.51 -24.84
CA LEU A 76 2.01 -0.48 -23.46
C LEU A 76 3.50 -0.89 -23.40
N VAL A 77 4.38 0.05 -23.06
CA VAL A 77 5.79 -0.29 -22.85
C VAL A 77 5.91 -0.97 -21.50
N THR A 78 6.20 -2.26 -21.55
CA THR A 78 6.30 -3.11 -20.37
C THR A 78 7.77 -3.23 -19.99
N ASN A 79 8.11 -2.83 -18.76
CA ASN A 79 9.43 -3.06 -18.17
C ASN A 79 9.61 -4.54 -17.81
N PHE A 80 8.54 -5.18 -17.35
CA PHE A 80 8.58 -6.57 -16.91
C PHE A 80 7.21 -7.25 -17.00
N THR A 81 7.18 -8.52 -17.40
CA THR A 81 6.02 -9.40 -17.25
C THR A 81 6.45 -10.58 -16.40
N SER A 82 5.73 -10.84 -15.32
CA SER A 82 6.02 -11.95 -14.42
C SER A 82 5.46 -13.27 -14.92
N ASP A 83 6.22 -14.34 -14.70
CA ASP A 83 5.73 -15.73 -14.78
C ASP A 83 4.95 -16.14 -13.51
N GLN A 84 5.03 -15.36 -12.44
CA GLN A 84 4.36 -15.61 -11.17
C GLN A 84 3.00 -14.91 -11.09
N PRO A 85 1.98 -15.55 -10.49
CA PRO A 85 0.66 -14.96 -10.34
C PRO A 85 0.60 -13.95 -9.18
N ALA A 86 -0.47 -13.16 -9.10
CA ALA A 86 -0.63 -12.14 -8.04
C ALA A 86 -0.58 -12.74 -6.62
N GLU A 87 -1.15 -13.93 -6.40
CA GLU A 87 -1.12 -14.62 -5.11
C GLU A 87 0.29 -15.01 -4.64
N TYR A 88 1.25 -15.19 -5.56
CA TYR A 88 2.64 -15.46 -5.21
C TYR A 88 3.25 -14.25 -4.50
N TYR A 89 3.13 -13.06 -5.11
CA TYR A 89 3.66 -11.82 -4.56
C TYR A 89 2.96 -11.43 -3.25
N ALA A 90 1.63 -11.51 -3.19
CA ALA A 90 0.90 -11.24 -1.96
C ALA A 90 1.26 -12.21 -0.82
N SER A 91 1.52 -13.49 -1.14
CA SER A 91 1.99 -14.47 -0.15
C SER A 91 3.42 -14.18 0.34
N LEU A 92 4.28 -13.63 -0.52
CA LEU A 92 5.61 -13.18 -0.14
C LEU A 92 5.52 -11.98 0.81
N TYR A 93 4.74 -10.95 0.44
CA TYR A 93 4.54 -9.77 1.30
C TYR A 93 3.91 -10.10 2.65
N LYS A 94 3.06 -11.12 2.70
CA LYS A 94 2.53 -11.67 3.95
C LYS A 94 3.60 -12.32 4.82
N GLN A 95 4.53 -13.07 4.22
CA GLN A 95 5.63 -13.71 4.96
C GLN A 95 6.55 -12.67 5.60
N ASP A 96 6.70 -11.53 4.93
CA ASP A 96 7.56 -10.42 5.37
C ASP A 96 6.82 -9.35 6.21
N ASP A 97 5.56 -9.59 6.60
CA ASP A 97 4.71 -8.68 7.39
C ASP A 97 4.62 -7.25 6.80
N LEU A 98 4.33 -7.15 5.50
CA LEU A 98 4.20 -5.90 4.75
C LEU A 98 2.74 -5.55 4.44
N PRO A 99 1.95 -5.02 5.40
CA PRO A 99 0.57 -4.64 5.18
C PRO A 99 0.42 -3.32 4.42
N GLY A 100 -0.77 -3.11 3.84
CA GLY A 100 -1.11 -1.91 3.07
C GLY A 100 -0.41 -1.82 1.72
N GLY A 101 0.19 -2.91 1.25
CA GLY A 101 0.58 -3.03 -0.14
C GLY A 101 -0.64 -2.97 -1.06
N HIS A 102 -0.46 -2.47 -2.28
CA HIS A 102 -1.56 -2.23 -3.20
C HIS A 102 -1.51 -3.13 -4.42
N ILE A 103 -2.69 -3.59 -4.84
CA ILE A 103 -2.91 -4.27 -6.10
C ILE A 103 -3.60 -3.26 -7.02
N ILE A 104 -3.04 -3.00 -8.20
CA ILE A 104 -3.61 -2.04 -9.16
C ILE A 104 -3.95 -2.78 -10.45
N MET A 105 -5.23 -2.77 -10.83
CA MET A 105 -5.65 -3.28 -12.13
C MET A 105 -5.49 -2.19 -13.20
N LEU A 106 -4.66 -2.47 -14.20
CA LEU A 106 -4.41 -1.60 -15.36
C LEU A 106 -5.44 -1.81 -16.50
N GLY A 107 -6.41 -2.71 -16.28
CA GLY A 107 -7.51 -3.03 -17.19
C GLY A 107 -8.73 -3.51 -16.42
N ALA A 108 -9.91 -3.40 -17.04
CA ALA A 108 -11.19 -3.82 -16.44
C ALA A 108 -11.62 -5.24 -16.89
N ASP A 109 -10.69 -6.02 -17.45
CA ASP A 109 -10.96 -7.38 -17.94
C ASP A 109 -11.16 -8.39 -16.81
N ASP A 110 -11.92 -9.44 -17.10
CA ASP A 110 -12.30 -10.47 -16.12
C ASP A 110 -11.08 -11.23 -15.61
N GLU A 111 -10.05 -11.43 -16.44
CA GLU A 111 -8.80 -12.07 -16.05
C GLU A 111 -8.05 -11.25 -14.99
N SER A 112 -7.95 -9.94 -15.17
CA SER A 112 -7.33 -9.03 -14.20
C SER A 112 -8.13 -8.97 -12.91
N ARG A 113 -9.47 -8.95 -12.99
CA ARG A 113 -10.34 -9.03 -11.80
C ARG A 113 -10.13 -10.33 -11.04
N ALA A 114 -10.06 -11.47 -11.74
CA ALA A 114 -9.85 -12.77 -11.13
C ALA A 114 -8.47 -12.87 -10.46
N ALA A 115 -7.41 -12.37 -11.11
CA ALA A 115 -6.06 -12.33 -10.55
C ALA A 115 -5.99 -11.43 -9.31
N ALA A 116 -6.62 -10.25 -9.34
CA ALA A 116 -6.68 -9.34 -8.21
C ALA A 116 -7.34 -9.99 -6.99
N LYS A 117 -8.48 -10.67 -7.17
CA LYS A 117 -9.15 -11.40 -6.07
C LYS A 117 -8.28 -12.49 -5.47
N LYS A 118 -7.52 -13.24 -6.27
CA LYS A 118 -6.57 -14.25 -5.76
C LYS A 118 -5.46 -13.59 -4.93
N GLY A 119 -4.91 -12.48 -5.41
CA GLY A 119 -3.92 -11.68 -4.66
C GLY A 119 -4.46 -11.18 -3.32
N LEU A 120 -5.68 -10.62 -3.31
CA LEU A 120 -6.36 -10.18 -2.09
C LEU A 120 -6.54 -11.32 -1.08
N LEU A 121 -7.01 -12.49 -1.53
CA LEU A 121 -7.22 -13.64 -0.65
C LEU A 121 -5.92 -14.19 -0.05
N ALA A 122 -4.80 -14.13 -0.79
CA ALA A 122 -3.50 -14.59 -0.30
C ALA A 122 -3.02 -13.82 0.94
N TYR A 123 -3.33 -12.51 0.99
CA TYR A 123 -3.10 -11.66 2.17
C TYR A 123 -4.39 -10.92 2.60
N ASN A 124 -5.40 -11.74 2.91
CA ASN A 124 -6.78 -11.30 3.20
C ASN A 124 -6.85 -10.27 4.33
N GLY A 125 -7.41 -9.10 4.02
CA GLY A 125 -7.61 -8.00 4.96
C GLY A 125 -6.43 -7.04 5.09
N TYR A 126 -5.35 -7.23 4.32
CA TYR A 126 -4.13 -6.43 4.43
C TYR A 126 -3.69 -5.72 3.14
N MET A 127 -4.14 -6.20 1.97
CA MET A 127 -3.84 -5.56 0.69
C MET A 127 -4.91 -4.53 0.33
N GLN A 128 -4.53 -3.48 -0.39
CA GLN A 128 -5.42 -2.47 -0.96
C GLN A 128 -5.69 -2.82 -2.45
N ILE A 129 -6.79 -2.33 -3.03
CA ILE A 129 -7.12 -2.58 -4.44
C ILE A 129 -7.54 -1.31 -5.18
N GLY A 130 -6.95 -1.08 -6.35
CA GLY A 130 -7.30 0.00 -7.27
C GLY A 130 -7.53 -0.49 -8.70
N GLY A 131 -8.01 0.41 -9.56
CA GLY A 131 -8.33 0.13 -10.96
C GLY A 131 -9.83 -0.10 -11.19
N GLY A 132 -10.54 0.96 -11.60
CA GLY A 132 -11.97 0.86 -11.92
C GLY A 132 -12.91 0.73 -10.72
N VAL A 133 -12.45 1.04 -9.51
CA VAL A 133 -13.29 1.10 -8.30
C VAL A 133 -14.35 2.20 -8.43
N ASN A 134 -15.59 1.87 -8.07
CA ASN A 134 -16.74 2.77 -8.00
C ASN A 134 -17.75 2.25 -6.95
N PRO A 135 -18.80 3.01 -6.62
CA PRO A 135 -19.79 2.59 -5.62
C PRO A 135 -20.48 1.26 -5.94
N ASP A 136 -20.72 0.94 -7.22
CA ASP A 136 -21.42 -0.28 -7.64
C ASP A 136 -20.60 -1.55 -7.38
N ASN A 137 -19.26 -1.47 -7.45
CA ASN A 137 -18.37 -2.61 -7.24
C ASN A 137 -17.61 -2.60 -5.90
N ALA A 138 -17.77 -1.54 -5.10
CA ALA A 138 -17.03 -1.37 -3.86
C ALA A 138 -17.21 -2.53 -2.87
N ALA A 139 -18.45 -2.94 -2.62
CA ALA A 139 -18.75 -4.03 -1.69
C ALA A 139 -18.10 -5.35 -2.11
N GLU A 140 -18.12 -5.66 -3.41
CA GLU A 140 -17.52 -6.87 -3.96
C GLU A 140 -16.02 -6.96 -3.65
N TRP A 141 -15.29 -5.84 -3.75
CA TRP A 141 -13.86 -5.80 -3.46
C TRP A 141 -13.54 -5.97 -1.98
N LEU A 142 -14.35 -5.34 -1.12
CA LEU A 142 -14.21 -5.48 0.33
C LEU A 142 -14.50 -6.91 0.78
N ASP A 143 -15.55 -7.52 0.24
CA ASP A 143 -15.92 -8.92 0.50
C ASP A 143 -14.88 -9.91 -0.03
N SER A 144 -14.13 -9.52 -1.08
CA SER A 144 -13.03 -10.30 -1.64
C SER A 144 -11.72 -10.19 -0.84
N GLY A 145 -11.70 -9.44 0.26
CA GLY A 145 -10.55 -9.37 1.18
C GLY A 145 -9.71 -8.09 1.09
N ALA A 146 -10.16 -7.07 0.34
CA ALA A 146 -9.47 -5.78 0.33
C ALA A 146 -9.55 -5.09 1.70
N SER A 147 -8.42 -4.59 2.19
CA SER A 147 -8.38 -3.73 3.37
C SER A 147 -9.01 -2.36 3.07
N HIS A 148 -8.61 -1.78 1.94
CA HIS A 148 -9.03 -0.47 1.45
C HIS A 148 -9.25 -0.50 -0.06
N LEU A 149 -10.03 0.45 -0.57
CA LEU A 149 -10.20 0.70 -1.99
C LEU A 149 -9.46 1.97 -2.40
N ILE A 150 -8.67 1.88 -3.46
CA ILE A 150 -7.93 2.98 -4.06
C ILE A 150 -8.75 3.54 -5.22
N VAL A 151 -8.98 4.85 -5.22
CA VAL A 151 -9.78 5.52 -6.24
C VAL A 151 -9.05 6.73 -6.82
N THR A 152 -9.07 6.79 -8.15
CA THR A 152 -8.55 7.91 -8.97
C THR A 152 -9.65 8.38 -9.90
N SER A 153 -9.85 7.70 -11.03
CA SER A 153 -10.63 8.20 -12.17
C SER A 153 -12.12 8.41 -11.89
N TYR A 154 -12.74 7.65 -10.99
CA TYR A 154 -14.17 7.80 -10.73
C TYR A 154 -14.50 9.19 -10.14
N ILE A 155 -13.67 9.71 -9.22
CA ILE A 155 -13.89 11.01 -8.57
C ILE A 155 -13.51 12.20 -9.45
N PHE A 156 -12.98 11.96 -10.65
CA PHE A 156 -12.74 13.00 -11.65
C PHE A 156 -13.74 12.86 -12.81
N GLN A 157 -14.33 13.97 -13.22
CA GLN A 157 -15.20 14.04 -14.38
C GLN A 157 -14.75 15.22 -15.24
N ASP A 158 -14.58 14.99 -16.54
CA ASP A 158 -14.04 15.98 -17.46
C ASP A 158 -12.73 16.60 -16.96
N GLY A 159 -11.89 15.78 -16.31
CA GLY A 159 -10.59 16.17 -15.77
C GLY A 159 -10.65 17.05 -14.52
N GLU A 160 -11.81 17.24 -13.91
CA GLU A 160 -11.97 18.02 -12.68
C GLU A 160 -12.53 17.15 -11.55
N LEU A 161 -12.17 17.49 -10.32
CA LEU A 161 -12.68 16.81 -9.13
C LEU A 161 -14.22 16.98 -9.06
N ASN A 162 -14.93 15.86 -8.99
CA ASN A 162 -16.37 15.83 -8.77
C ASN A 162 -16.64 15.47 -7.30
N GLU A 163 -17.00 16.48 -6.50
CA GLU A 163 -17.26 16.31 -5.07
C GLU A 163 -18.45 15.41 -4.77
N ASP A 164 -19.46 15.37 -5.63
CA ASP A 164 -20.64 14.54 -5.40
C ASP A 164 -20.32 13.05 -5.59
N ARG A 165 -19.47 12.73 -6.57
CA ARG A 165 -18.92 11.37 -6.72
C ARG A 165 -18.02 10.98 -5.56
N LEU A 166 -17.21 11.89 -5.04
CA LEU A 166 -16.41 11.63 -3.84
C LEU A 166 -17.32 11.31 -2.64
N LYS A 167 -18.39 12.09 -2.41
CA LYS A 167 -19.37 11.82 -1.36
C LYS A 167 -20.07 10.47 -1.56
N GLU A 168 -20.43 10.13 -2.80
CA GLU A 168 -21.06 8.85 -3.13
C GLU A 168 -20.16 7.67 -2.73
N LEU A 169 -18.87 7.74 -3.06
CA LEU A 169 -17.89 6.74 -2.64
C LEU A 169 -17.69 6.68 -1.13
N VAL A 170 -17.59 7.83 -0.46
CA VAL A 170 -17.47 7.87 1.00
C VAL A 170 -18.69 7.22 1.66
N ASN A 171 -19.89 7.42 1.12
CA ASN A 171 -21.11 6.78 1.62
C ASN A 171 -21.12 5.27 1.38
N ALA A 172 -20.58 4.80 0.25
CA ALA A 172 -20.55 3.38 -0.08
C ALA A 172 -19.45 2.59 0.66
N VAL A 173 -18.28 3.21 0.87
CA VAL A 173 -17.06 2.54 1.37
C VAL A 173 -16.78 2.87 2.84
N GLY A 174 -17.09 4.10 3.25
CA GLY A 174 -16.60 4.70 4.48
C GLY A 174 -15.20 5.29 4.31
N ARG A 175 -14.99 6.48 4.88
CA ARG A 175 -13.71 7.23 4.86
C ARG A 175 -12.51 6.35 5.22
N ASP A 176 -12.64 5.57 6.29
CA ASP A 176 -11.52 4.83 6.89
C ASP A 176 -11.06 3.62 6.06
N ARG A 177 -11.74 3.32 4.94
CA ARG A 177 -11.35 2.27 3.98
C ARG A 177 -11.13 2.81 2.56
N LEU A 178 -11.08 4.12 2.40
CA LEU A 178 -10.85 4.77 1.11
C LEU A 178 -9.41 5.32 1.05
N VAL A 179 -8.74 5.09 -0.06
CA VAL A 179 -7.45 5.69 -0.42
C VAL A 179 -7.66 6.51 -1.69
N LEU A 180 -7.23 7.78 -1.67
CA LEU A 180 -7.27 8.61 -2.87
C LEU A 180 -5.91 8.55 -3.56
N ASP A 181 -5.91 8.06 -4.79
CA ASP A 181 -4.72 8.10 -5.64
C ASP A 181 -4.70 9.42 -6.43
N LEU A 182 -3.62 10.16 -6.25
CA LEU A 182 -3.38 11.47 -6.84
C LEU A 182 -2.11 11.38 -7.69
N SER A 183 -2.27 11.28 -9.01
CA SER A 183 -1.14 11.36 -9.92
C SER A 183 -0.73 12.82 -10.13
N CYS A 184 0.42 13.22 -9.61
CA CYS A 184 0.89 14.59 -9.53
C CYS A 184 1.85 14.92 -10.68
N LYS A 185 1.63 16.07 -11.32
CA LYS A 185 2.51 16.64 -12.32
C LYS A 185 2.86 18.08 -11.98
N ARG A 186 4.13 18.45 -12.15
CA ARG A 186 4.57 19.82 -11.92
C ARG A 186 4.22 20.69 -13.13
N HIS A 187 3.56 21.81 -12.89
CA HIS A 187 3.17 22.79 -13.88
C HIS A 187 3.23 24.19 -13.27
N ASP A 188 3.94 25.11 -13.92
CA ASP A 188 4.13 26.50 -13.48
C ASP A 188 4.57 26.64 -11.99
N GLY A 189 5.47 25.75 -11.56
CA GLY A 189 6.02 25.74 -10.20
C GLY A 189 5.06 25.21 -9.12
N LYS A 190 3.95 24.59 -9.51
CA LYS A 190 2.99 23.94 -8.60
C LYS A 190 2.71 22.51 -9.04
N TYR A 191 2.27 21.67 -8.12
CA TYR A 191 1.79 20.34 -8.43
C TYR A 191 0.28 20.34 -8.65
N HIS A 192 -0.15 19.69 -9.72
CA HIS A 192 -1.55 19.51 -10.06
C HIS A 192 -1.83 18.03 -10.32
N VAL A 193 -3.04 17.58 -10.01
CA VAL A 193 -3.45 16.22 -10.31
C VAL A 193 -3.67 16.09 -11.82
N ALA A 194 -3.02 15.11 -12.44
CA ALA A 194 -3.27 14.72 -13.81
C ALA A 194 -4.23 13.52 -13.84
N THR A 195 -5.15 13.57 -14.79
CA THR A 195 -6.24 12.62 -14.98
C THR A 195 -6.19 12.08 -16.40
N ASP A 196 -7.09 11.14 -16.71
CA ASP A 196 -7.20 10.51 -18.03
C ASP A 196 -5.83 9.97 -18.49
N ARG A 197 -5.25 9.06 -17.70
CA ARG A 197 -3.91 8.47 -17.97
C ARG A 197 -2.83 9.54 -18.17
N TRP A 198 -2.89 10.56 -17.31
CA TRP A 198 -1.97 11.70 -17.27
C TRP A 198 -2.00 12.61 -18.49
N GLN A 199 -3.01 12.46 -19.35
CA GLN A 199 -3.17 13.29 -20.55
C GLN A 199 -3.81 14.65 -20.22
N LYS A 200 -4.61 14.73 -19.14
CA LYS A 200 -5.36 15.92 -18.79
C LYS A 200 -4.98 16.44 -17.40
N LEU A 201 -4.34 17.60 -17.35
CA LEU A 201 -4.07 18.30 -16.10
C LEU A 201 -5.36 18.92 -15.55
N SER A 202 -5.69 18.64 -14.29
CA SER A 202 -6.84 19.21 -13.60
C SER A 202 -6.51 20.56 -12.97
N SER A 203 -7.54 21.33 -12.58
CA SER A 203 -7.36 22.52 -11.76
C SER A 203 -7.01 22.21 -10.30
N LEU A 204 -7.14 20.95 -9.86
CA LEU A 204 -6.86 20.53 -8.48
C LEU A 204 -5.36 20.58 -8.20
N ALA A 205 -4.95 21.59 -7.45
CA ALA A 205 -3.61 21.70 -6.90
C ALA A 205 -3.37 20.66 -5.80
N VAL A 206 -2.12 20.25 -5.65
CA VAL A 206 -1.66 19.36 -4.57
C VAL A 206 -0.91 20.24 -3.59
N ASP A 207 -1.64 20.73 -2.59
CA ASP A 207 -1.18 21.65 -1.56
C ASP A 207 -1.88 21.37 -0.22
N GLY A 208 -1.48 22.05 0.85
CA GLY A 208 -2.03 21.83 2.19
C GLY A 208 -3.54 22.06 2.30
N GLN A 209 -4.11 23.01 1.53
CA GLN A 209 -5.55 23.25 1.55
C GLN A 209 -6.30 22.06 0.94
N SER A 210 -5.85 21.61 -0.24
CA SER A 210 -6.48 20.52 -0.99
C SER A 210 -6.29 19.19 -0.26
N LEU A 211 -5.09 18.90 0.26
CA LEU A 211 -4.81 17.71 1.06
C LEU A 211 -5.61 17.69 2.37
N THR A 212 -5.76 18.83 3.05
CA THR A 212 -6.61 18.94 4.25
C THR A 212 -8.07 18.62 3.93
N LYS A 213 -8.60 19.19 2.86
CA LYS A 213 -9.99 18.96 2.43
C LYS A 213 -10.22 17.51 2.04
N LEU A 214 -9.37 16.95 1.18
CA LEU A 214 -9.50 15.57 0.70
C LEU A 214 -9.27 14.54 1.81
N GLY A 215 -8.38 14.82 2.77
CA GLY A 215 -8.09 13.92 3.89
C GLY A 215 -9.27 13.72 4.85
N GLN A 216 -10.32 14.55 4.74
CA GLN A 216 -11.60 14.32 5.42
C GLN A 216 -12.41 13.18 4.80
N SER A 217 -12.08 12.77 3.57
CA SER A 217 -12.81 11.77 2.79
C SER A 217 -12.06 10.44 2.63
N CYS A 218 -10.80 10.34 3.05
CA CYS A 218 -10.00 9.12 2.95
C CYS A 218 -9.12 8.85 4.18
N ALA A 219 -8.64 7.62 4.26
CA ALA A 219 -7.72 7.14 5.28
C ALA A 219 -6.25 7.44 4.93
N GLU A 220 -5.93 7.44 3.63
CA GLU A 220 -4.57 7.59 3.10
C GLU A 220 -4.60 8.24 1.71
N PHE A 221 -3.47 8.87 1.33
CA PHE A 221 -3.18 9.25 -0.04
C PHE A 221 -2.15 8.32 -0.67
N LEU A 222 -2.39 7.89 -1.90
CA LEU A 222 -1.36 7.30 -2.76
C LEU A 222 -0.96 8.36 -3.78
N VAL A 223 0.30 8.78 -3.81
CA VAL A 223 0.74 9.92 -4.63
C VAL A 223 1.79 9.49 -5.63
N HIS A 224 1.46 9.64 -6.91
CA HIS A 224 2.34 9.27 -8.01
C HIS A 224 3.08 10.50 -8.55
N GLY A 225 4.42 10.46 -8.59
CA GLY A 225 5.24 11.49 -9.24
C GLY A 225 5.40 11.22 -10.74
N ILE A 226 4.48 11.73 -11.56
CA ILE A 226 4.38 11.37 -13.00
C ILE A 226 5.67 11.64 -13.78
N ASP A 227 6.38 12.72 -13.46
CA ASP A 227 7.57 13.12 -14.22
C ASP A 227 8.76 12.16 -14.03
N VAL A 228 8.74 11.30 -13.01
CA VAL A 228 9.80 10.32 -12.70
C VAL A 228 9.30 8.86 -12.67
N GLU A 229 7.99 8.63 -12.75
CA GLU A 229 7.40 7.30 -12.59
C GLU A 229 7.82 6.28 -13.67
N GLY A 230 8.27 5.10 -13.22
CA GLY A 230 8.70 4.01 -14.09
C GLY A 230 9.99 4.27 -14.87
N LYS A 231 10.67 5.41 -14.62
CA LYS A 231 11.91 5.81 -15.33
C LYS A 231 13.20 5.37 -14.66
N GLN A 232 13.16 4.97 -13.38
CA GLN A 232 14.34 4.60 -12.58
C GLN A 232 15.45 5.68 -12.64
N SER A 233 15.06 6.96 -12.54
CA SER A 233 15.95 8.10 -12.75
C SER A 233 16.10 9.02 -11.54
N GLY A 234 15.70 8.54 -10.35
CA GLY A 234 15.63 9.33 -9.13
C GLY A 234 14.23 9.87 -8.85
N ILE A 235 13.98 10.20 -7.58
CA ILE A 235 12.68 10.66 -7.07
C ILE A 235 12.42 12.14 -7.36
N ASP A 236 11.17 12.57 -7.14
CA ASP A 236 10.80 13.97 -7.02
C ASP A 236 10.85 14.40 -5.53
N GLU A 237 12.02 14.86 -5.08
CA GLU A 237 12.26 15.24 -3.67
C GLU A 237 11.35 16.40 -3.21
N GLU A 238 11.12 17.41 -4.05
CA GLU A 238 10.25 18.55 -3.73
C GLU A 238 8.80 18.10 -3.46
N LEU A 239 8.31 17.12 -4.23
CA LEU A 239 6.99 16.55 -4.00
C LEU A 239 6.94 15.78 -2.67
N VAL A 240 7.99 15.01 -2.35
CA VAL A 240 8.06 14.27 -1.06
C VAL A 240 8.07 15.24 0.13
N GLU A 241 8.86 16.31 0.07
CA GLU A 241 8.89 17.36 1.10
C GLU A 241 7.51 18.01 1.29
N LEU A 242 6.85 18.39 0.18
CA LEU A 242 5.50 18.96 0.21
C LEU A 242 4.51 18.03 0.92
N LEU A 243 4.54 16.74 0.61
CA LEU A 243 3.63 15.75 1.22
C LEU A 243 3.90 15.58 2.73
N ALA A 244 5.16 15.55 3.13
CA ALA A 244 5.57 15.42 4.53
C ALA A 244 5.10 16.60 5.39
N GLU A 245 5.18 17.81 4.84
CA GLU A 245 4.78 19.04 5.52
C GLU A 245 3.26 19.21 5.55
N GLN A 246 2.59 18.96 4.43
CA GLN A 246 1.23 19.44 4.19
C GLN A 246 0.15 18.38 4.37
N SER A 247 0.48 17.07 4.30
CA SER A 247 -0.55 16.04 4.44
C SER A 247 -1.01 15.87 5.90
N PRO A 248 -2.33 15.89 6.17
CA PRO A 248 -2.88 15.65 7.51
C PRO A 248 -2.98 14.17 7.87
N ILE A 249 -2.85 13.27 6.88
CA ILE A 249 -3.05 11.82 7.00
C ILE A 249 -1.88 11.06 6.35
N PRO A 250 -1.75 9.74 6.54
CA PRO A 250 -0.71 8.94 5.88
C PRO A 250 -0.67 9.14 4.37
N VAL A 251 0.55 9.10 3.81
CA VAL A 251 0.79 9.20 2.37
C VAL A 251 1.80 8.14 1.97
N THR A 252 1.52 7.46 0.87
CA THR A 252 2.48 6.60 0.17
C THR A 252 2.90 7.28 -1.12
N TYR A 253 4.21 7.48 -1.32
CA TYR A 253 4.80 8.00 -2.55
C TYR A 253 5.18 6.87 -3.50
N ALA A 254 4.83 7.03 -4.78
CA ALA A 254 5.19 6.14 -5.87
C ALA A 254 5.83 6.93 -7.02
N GLY A 255 7.07 6.57 -7.39
CA GLY A 255 7.74 7.15 -8.57
C GLY A 255 9.25 7.26 -8.43
N GLY A 256 9.98 7.10 -9.53
CA GLY A 256 11.39 7.51 -9.65
C GLY A 256 12.45 6.63 -8.97
N VAL A 257 12.12 5.91 -7.89
CA VAL A 257 13.06 5.08 -7.12
C VAL A 257 13.88 4.18 -8.04
N SER A 258 15.20 4.22 -7.88
CA SER A 258 16.18 3.49 -8.68
C SER A 258 17.27 2.81 -7.85
N SER A 259 17.40 3.19 -6.58
CA SER A 259 18.43 2.72 -5.66
C SER A 259 17.95 2.73 -4.20
N MET A 260 18.72 2.10 -3.29
CA MET A 260 18.49 2.23 -1.84
C MET A 260 18.72 3.67 -1.35
N ASP A 261 19.60 4.44 -2.00
CA ASP A 261 19.84 5.85 -1.66
C ASP A 261 18.58 6.71 -1.88
N ASP A 262 17.78 6.40 -2.89
CA ASP A 262 16.48 7.06 -3.12
C ASP A 262 15.49 6.79 -1.99
N ILE A 263 15.51 5.59 -1.41
CA ILE A 263 14.65 5.21 -0.29
C ILE A 263 15.05 6.01 0.97
N GLU A 264 16.35 6.12 1.24
CA GLU A 264 16.87 6.94 2.34
C GLU A 264 16.57 8.43 2.13
N LEU A 265 16.62 8.90 0.88
CA LEU A 265 16.22 10.25 0.52
C LEU A 265 14.74 10.49 0.82
N ILE A 266 13.85 9.58 0.40
CA ILE A 266 12.41 9.65 0.73
C ILE A 266 12.20 9.67 2.25
N ASN A 267 12.89 8.81 3.00
CA ASN A 267 12.73 8.77 4.46
C ASN A 267 13.11 10.11 5.11
N ARG A 268 14.24 10.70 4.68
CA ARG A 268 14.74 11.98 5.19
C ARG A 268 13.85 13.16 4.78
N ALA A 269 13.59 13.33 3.49
CA ALA A 269 12.74 14.40 2.95
C ALA A 269 11.28 14.26 3.43
N GLY A 270 10.83 13.01 3.54
CA GLY A 270 9.53 12.60 4.04
C GLY A 270 9.35 12.76 5.55
N GLN A 271 10.43 13.06 6.29
CA GLN A 271 10.44 13.20 7.75
C GLN A 271 9.80 11.99 8.47
N GLY A 272 9.97 10.79 7.90
CA GLY A 272 9.34 9.55 8.38
C GLY A 272 7.81 9.49 8.25
N ARG A 273 7.19 10.43 7.51
CA ARG A 273 5.72 10.54 7.33
C ARG A 273 5.21 10.09 5.96
N VAL A 274 6.11 9.92 5.01
CA VAL A 274 5.80 9.54 3.63
C VAL A 274 6.35 8.13 3.44
N ASP A 275 5.45 7.16 3.26
CA ASP A 275 5.79 5.79 2.92
C ASP A 275 6.25 5.69 1.45
N VAL A 276 6.94 4.62 1.09
CA VAL A 276 7.48 4.41 -0.25
C VAL A 276 6.95 3.15 -0.90
N THR A 277 6.57 3.26 -2.17
CA THR A 277 6.32 2.13 -3.07
C THR A 277 7.39 2.05 -4.14
N ILE A 278 7.81 0.82 -4.45
CA ILE A 278 8.79 0.54 -5.50
C ILE A 278 8.20 -0.53 -6.42
N GLY A 279 8.01 -0.18 -7.69
CA GLY A 279 7.60 -1.11 -8.74
C GLY A 279 8.82 -1.57 -9.55
N SER A 280 8.94 -1.04 -10.78
CA SER A 280 9.94 -1.44 -11.78
C SER A 280 11.38 -1.57 -11.30
N ALA A 281 11.81 -0.86 -10.25
CA ALA A 281 13.17 -0.93 -9.73
C ALA A 281 13.45 -2.15 -8.83
N LEU A 282 12.42 -2.83 -8.30
CA LEU A 282 12.64 -4.05 -7.52
C LEU A 282 13.07 -5.22 -8.40
N ASP A 283 14.02 -6.00 -7.90
CA ASP A 283 14.49 -7.25 -8.50
C ASP A 283 13.39 -8.30 -8.67
N LEU A 284 12.37 -8.28 -7.81
CA LEU A 284 11.10 -9.03 -7.97
C LEU A 284 10.41 -8.79 -9.32
N PHE A 285 10.68 -7.64 -9.93
CA PHE A 285 10.17 -7.21 -11.22
C PHE A 285 11.29 -6.89 -12.22
N GLY A 286 12.47 -7.50 -12.05
CA GLY A 286 13.60 -7.37 -12.98
C GLY A 286 14.42 -6.08 -12.86
N GLY A 287 14.18 -5.28 -11.82
CA GLY A 287 14.95 -4.07 -11.53
C GLY A 287 16.24 -4.33 -10.72
N PRO A 288 17.05 -3.28 -10.48
CA PRO A 288 18.35 -3.43 -9.81
C PRO A 288 18.30 -3.39 -8.27
N VAL A 289 17.18 -3.00 -7.66
CA VAL A 289 17.04 -2.84 -6.20
C VAL A 289 16.61 -4.17 -5.57
N SER A 290 17.40 -4.65 -4.61
CA SER A 290 17.13 -5.92 -3.93
C SER A 290 15.92 -5.83 -3.00
N TYR A 291 14.88 -6.64 -3.25
CA TYR A 291 13.74 -6.74 -2.35
C TYR A 291 14.14 -7.12 -0.92
N ALA A 292 15.10 -8.03 -0.76
CA ALA A 292 15.57 -8.44 0.56
C ALA A 292 16.23 -7.26 1.33
N GLU A 293 16.96 -6.39 0.63
CA GLU A 293 17.53 -5.18 1.24
C GLU A 293 16.44 -4.18 1.63
N VAL A 294 15.41 -4.01 0.80
CA VAL A 294 14.25 -3.15 1.11
C VAL A 294 13.47 -3.66 2.33
N VAL A 295 13.22 -4.97 2.42
CA VAL A 295 12.56 -5.58 3.59
C VAL A 295 13.41 -5.39 4.84
N PHE A 296 14.71 -5.65 4.75
CA PHE A 296 15.62 -5.44 5.88
C PHE A 296 15.60 -3.99 6.36
N TRP A 297 15.67 -3.04 5.42
CA TRP A 297 15.56 -1.61 5.69
C TRP A 297 14.23 -1.25 6.38
N HIS A 298 13.10 -1.75 5.87
CA HIS A 298 11.78 -1.52 6.47
C HIS A 298 11.70 -1.98 7.93
N LEU A 299 12.24 -3.16 8.24
CA LEU A 299 12.24 -3.71 9.60
C LEU A 299 13.12 -2.88 10.56
N GLN A 300 14.19 -2.28 10.06
CA GLN A 300 15.04 -1.36 10.86
C GLN A 300 14.30 -0.08 11.23
N GLN A 301 13.47 0.46 10.34
CA GLN A 301 12.64 1.63 10.66
C GLN A 301 11.69 1.29 11.81
N ARG A 302 10.97 0.16 11.75
CA ARG A 302 10.03 -0.27 12.80
C ARG A 302 10.70 -0.55 14.16
N SER A 303 11.97 -0.91 14.18
CA SER A 303 12.73 -1.18 15.41
C SER A 303 13.32 0.07 16.06
N SER A 304 13.36 1.17 15.31
CA SER A 304 13.85 2.48 15.79
C SER A 304 12.71 3.37 16.34
N SER A 305 11.47 2.85 16.29
CA SER A 305 10.23 3.45 16.80
C SER A 305 9.84 2.99 18.20
#